data_AF-A0A3S1DRY2-F1
#
_entry.id   AF-A0A3S1DRY2-F1
#
_cell.length_a   1.000
_cell.length_b   1.000
_cell.length_c   1.000
_cell.angle_alpha   90.00
_cell.angle_beta   90.00
_cell.angle_gamma   90.00
#
_symmetry.space_group_name_H-M   'P 1'
#
loop_
_entity.id
_entity.type
_entity.pdbx_description
1 polymer ?
#
loop_
_entity_poly.entity_id
_entity_poly.type
_entity_poly.pdbx_seq_one_letter_code
_entity_poly.pdbx_strand_id
1 'polypeptide(L)'
;MPTTSQSARKGAIAEVFIIVALAIVPLFVTFPYRVNIFLSWEGAYRLSSGQVPFRDFGTPLGYGFWMIPALFFKLFGPQMISLVKAQVFINIIAGLSFRSILRSLDVQPAIRLLSVLVFALSYSFFNFWPWYNHTVIVYELVAISFLLKSFFTEKLITRYLYITAAALFVFLSVFTKQDGGGMALMLCLALLVYNSYITGKWWDPVRFCGALLIIGGLFIIPLLPGFAYWFNHGQPPHNSRLALNDFTDEIMGNSNWIKAYVVLAVLCLAAGVKHWGTWMHTRKEVLFALLTFGILGEAAIFQVTSYTPPDNNIFFHSFAFAFIATWLCTLLQVPLNTGKSLLFAIALVLFWWSGTWWKYIGRYTDRLFPVKEAYAATDSTHENVVSRRNFMINRDTTDVPVSRWVFSDLPVFRGIYMPQPTVDGIHRVLALPLVHEKKADIKVLNMTELTPLAAAMPFRLETGPDYPLWYHLGVGMFNRQLAAFKVKVQQHHYDLVLFEYAPSLNNFFPFALRDELKLHYQQIDSFLAPRRPANAMIEVYVPKQ
;
A
#
# COMPACT_ATOMS: atom_id res chain seq x y z
N MET A 1 29.05 17.68 22.51
CA MET A 1 28.37 16.51 21.91
C MET A 1 28.83 15.27 22.67
N PRO A 2 27.94 14.43 23.21
CA PRO A 2 28.38 13.19 23.84
C PRO A 2 28.96 12.29 22.75
N THR A 3 30.21 11.87 22.90
CA THR A 3 30.83 10.86 22.03
C THR A 3 30.05 9.56 22.16
N THR A 4 29.23 9.24 21.16
CA THR A 4 28.53 7.95 21.09
C THR A 4 29.57 6.83 21.17
N SER A 5 29.39 5.90 22.12
CA SER A 5 30.29 4.75 22.23
C SER A 5 30.35 3.99 20.90
N GLN A 6 31.53 3.45 20.57
CA GLN A 6 31.76 2.75 19.30
C GLN A 6 30.73 1.60 19.06
N SER A 7 30.27 0.97 20.14
CA SER A 7 29.20 -0.05 20.12
C SER A 7 27.85 0.51 19.67
N ALA A 8 27.43 1.67 20.20
CA ALA A 8 26.19 2.32 19.80
C ALA A 8 26.19 2.73 18.31
N ARG A 9 27.36 3.16 17.80
CA ARG A 9 27.53 3.50 16.37
C ARG A 9 27.41 2.25 15.49
N LYS A 10 28.01 1.12 15.88
CA LYS A 10 27.90 -0.16 15.15
C LYS A 10 26.44 -0.64 15.05
N GLY A 11 25.69 -0.61 16.16
CA GLY A 11 24.27 -0.97 16.17
C GLY A 11 23.43 -0.10 15.25
N ALA A 12 23.64 1.22 15.28
CA ALA A 12 22.94 2.15 14.40
C ALA A 12 23.22 1.90 12.90
N ILE A 13 24.45 1.53 12.54
CA ILE A 13 24.81 1.17 11.16
C ILE A 13 24.13 -0.14 10.76
N ALA A 14 24.12 -1.14 11.64
CA ALA A 14 23.45 -2.41 11.39
C ALA A 14 21.93 -2.24 11.15
N GLU A 15 21.27 -1.41 11.95
CA GLU A 15 19.85 -1.06 11.76
C GLU A 15 19.60 -0.49 10.36
N VAL A 16 20.40 0.50 9.92
CA VAL A 16 20.27 1.12 8.60
C VAL A 16 20.59 0.13 7.49
N PHE A 17 21.61 -0.70 7.67
CA PHE A 17 21.97 -1.73 6.71
C PHE A 17 20.83 -2.73 6.51
N ILE A 18 20.19 -3.23 7.57
CA ILE A 18 19.03 -4.12 7.47
C ILE A 18 17.89 -3.46 6.69
N ILE A 19 17.56 -2.20 7.01
CA ILE A 19 16.50 -1.45 6.33
C ILE A 19 16.79 -1.36 4.82
N VAL A 20 18.00 -0.93 4.45
CA VAL A 20 18.36 -0.72 3.04
C VAL A 20 18.49 -2.05 2.32
N ALA A 21 19.21 -3.03 2.89
CA ALA A 21 19.48 -4.32 2.26
C ALA A 21 18.18 -5.07 1.94
N LEU A 22 17.22 -5.12 2.86
CA LEU A 22 15.94 -5.78 2.63
C LEU A 22 15.04 -4.98 1.68
N ALA A 23 15.08 -3.64 1.74
CA ALA A 23 14.28 -2.81 0.85
C ALA A 23 14.72 -2.89 -0.62
N ILE A 24 16.01 -3.12 -0.92
CA ILE A 24 16.52 -3.16 -2.31
C ILE A 24 16.37 -4.53 -3.00
N VAL A 25 16.10 -5.62 -2.26
CA VAL A 25 15.85 -6.96 -2.83
C VAL A 25 14.93 -6.96 -4.06
N PRO A 26 13.81 -6.20 -4.08
CA PRO A 26 12.89 -6.17 -5.21
C PRO A 26 13.51 -5.70 -6.53
N LEU A 27 14.61 -4.94 -6.48
CA LEU A 27 15.28 -4.43 -7.69
C LEU A 27 16.03 -5.52 -8.46
N PHE A 28 16.27 -6.68 -7.84
CA PHE A 28 17.04 -7.78 -8.40
C PHE A 28 16.17 -8.98 -8.81
N VAL A 29 14.85 -8.84 -8.74
CA VAL A 29 13.91 -9.90 -9.10
C VAL A 29 12.88 -9.40 -10.11
N THR A 30 12.20 -10.34 -10.78
CA THR A 30 11.12 -10.05 -11.73
C THR A 30 9.77 -10.34 -11.10
N PHE A 31 8.73 -9.66 -11.58
CA PHE A 31 7.40 -9.72 -10.96
C PHE A 31 6.31 -10.13 -11.96
N PRO A 32 5.30 -10.88 -11.49
CA PRO A 32 4.07 -11.02 -12.26
C PRO A 32 3.35 -9.67 -12.30
N TYR A 33 2.55 -9.44 -13.35
CA TYR A 33 1.54 -8.40 -13.30
C TYR A 33 0.62 -8.62 -12.09
N ARG A 34 0.33 -7.54 -11.34
CA ARG A 34 -0.45 -7.59 -10.10
C ARG A 34 -1.75 -6.83 -10.28
N VAL A 35 -2.86 -7.45 -9.89
CA VAL A 35 -4.19 -6.83 -9.92
C VAL A 35 -4.19 -5.48 -9.20
N ASN A 36 -4.93 -4.51 -9.72
CA ASN A 36 -5.07 -3.12 -9.24
C ASN A 36 -3.82 -2.24 -9.35
N ILE A 37 -2.68 -2.74 -9.84
CA ILE A 37 -1.48 -1.91 -10.00
C ILE A 37 -1.64 -0.80 -11.04
N PHE A 38 -2.61 -0.98 -11.95
CA PHE A 38 -2.98 -0.01 -12.97
C PHE A 38 -3.33 1.36 -12.38
N LEU A 39 -3.90 1.38 -11.17
CA LEU A 39 -4.29 2.61 -10.48
C LEU A 39 -3.07 3.37 -9.96
N SER A 40 -2.07 2.66 -9.42
CA SER A 40 -0.78 3.24 -9.04
C SER A 40 -0.05 3.78 -10.26
N TRP A 41 -0.08 3.05 -11.38
CA TRP A 41 0.58 3.45 -12.62
C TRP A 41 -0.11 4.67 -13.26
N GLU A 42 -1.42 4.62 -13.51
CA GLU A 42 -2.12 5.68 -14.26
C GLU A 42 -2.10 7.02 -13.53
N GLY A 43 -2.38 7.02 -12.22
CA GLY A 43 -2.30 8.25 -11.44
C GLY A 43 -0.89 8.83 -11.44
N ALA A 44 0.13 8.00 -11.25
CA ALA A 44 1.53 8.45 -11.31
C ALA A 44 1.91 9.00 -12.70
N TYR A 45 1.43 8.35 -13.77
CA TYR A 45 1.68 8.75 -15.15
C TYR A 45 1.06 10.09 -15.48
N ARG A 46 -0.24 10.27 -15.17
CA ARG A 46 -0.96 11.53 -15.35
C ARG A 46 -0.27 12.67 -14.60
N LEU A 47 0.09 12.47 -13.33
CA LEU A 47 0.83 13.45 -12.53
C LEU A 47 2.19 13.81 -13.14
N SER A 48 2.98 12.80 -13.53
CA SER A 48 4.31 13.01 -14.12
C SER A 48 4.25 13.76 -15.46
N SER A 49 3.10 13.69 -16.13
CA SER A 49 2.77 14.37 -17.38
C SER A 49 2.16 15.76 -17.17
N GLY A 50 2.01 16.22 -15.93
CA GLY A 50 1.51 17.56 -15.59
C GLY A 50 0.01 17.66 -15.35
N GLN A 51 -0.73 16.53 -15.35
CA GLN A 51 -2.14 16.52 -14.97
C GLN A 51 -2.28 16.56 -13.44
N VAL A 52 -3.34 17.22 -12.97
CA VAL A 52 -3.63 17.44 -11.56
C VAL A 52 -4.97 16.77 -11.23
N PRO A 53 -5.05 15.89 -10.21
CA PRO A 53 -6.32 15.30 -9.81
C PRO A 53 -7.31 16.36 -9.38
N PHE A 54 -8.60 16.05 -9.50
CA PHE A 54 -9.74 16.92 -9.24
C PHE A 54 -9.91 18.09 -10.21
N ARG A 55 -8.89 18.43 -11.00
CA ARG A 55 -8.97 19.38 -12.12
C ARG A 55 -9.02 18.65 -13.46
N ASP A 56 -8.05 17.78 -13.68
CA ASP A 56 -7.85 17.11 -14.96
C ASP A 56 -8.41 15.67 -14.96
N PHE A 57 -8.74 15.10 -13.80
CA PHE A 57 -9.46 13.83 -13.65
C PHE A 57 -10.06 13.70 -12.24
N GLY A 58 -11.22 13.07 -12.11
CA GLY A 58 -11.87 12.73 -10.84
C GLY A 58 -11.28 11.46 -10.22
N THR A 59 -11.13 11.43 -8.90
CA THR A 59 -10.66 10.24 -8.19
C THR A 59 -11.20 10.19 -6.75
N PRO A 60 -11.56 9.01 -6.22
CA PRO A 60 -11.95 8.84 -4.82
C PRO A 60 -10.73 8.70 -3.88
N LEU A 61 -9.51 8.76 -4.41
CA LEU A 61 -8.28 8.64 -3.64
C LEU A 61 -7.61 10.01 -3.47
N GLY A 62 -6.91 10.17 -2.36
CA GLY A 62 -6.16 11.39 -2.11
C GLY A 62 -4.87 11.46 -2.95
N TYR A 63 -4.51 12.66 -3.37
CA TYR A 63 -3.35 12.95 -4.22
C TYR A 63 -2.01 12.50 -3.64
N GLY A 64 -1.88 12.47 -2.30
CA GLY A 64 -0.65 12.13 -1.58
C GLY A 64 -0.11 10.74 -1.93
N PHE A 65 -0.98 9.84 -2.39
CA PHE A 65 -0.62 8.50 -2.84
C PHE A 65 0.39 8.51 -4.00
N TRP A 66 0.17 9.36 -5.01
CA TRP A 66 0.93 9.31 -6.26
C TRP A 66 2.16 10.23 -6.26
N MET A 67 2.38 11.05 -5.24
CA MET A 67 3.49 12.01 -5.21
C MET A 67 4.86 11.34 -5.42
N ILE A 68 5.16 10.28 -4.65
CA ILE A 68 6.42 9.55 -4.78
C ILE A 68 6.47 8.75 -6.10
N PRO A 69 5.46 7.94 -6.47
CA PRO A 69 5.42 7.28 -7.78
C PRO A 69 5.63 8.21 -8.97
N ALA A 70 4.96 9.37 -9.00
CA ALA A 70 5.06 10.34 -10.10
C ALA A 70 6.46 10.95 -10.22
N LEU A 71 7.11 11.25 -9.09
CA LEU A 71 8.51 11.69 -9.07
C LEU A 71 9.42 10.63 -9.72
N PHE A 72 9.23 9.36 -9.38
CA PHE A 72 10.02 8.27 -9.97
C PHE A 72 9.74 8.07 -11.45
N PHE A 73 8.52 8.31 -11.91
CA PHE A 73 8.22 8.33 -13.35
C PHE A 73 8.92 9.48 -14.06
N LYS A 74 9.02 10.65 -13.43
CA LYS A 74 9.77 11.79 -13.98
C LYS A 74 11.27 11.50 -14.08
N LEU A 75 11.83 10.77 -13.11
CA LEU A 75 13.26 10.45 -13.04
C LEU A 75 13.67 9.24 -13.89
N PHE A 76 12.83 8.21 -13.99
CA PHE A 76 13.19 6.92 -14.59
C PHE A 76 12.30 6.50 -15.76
N GLY A 77 11.32 7.31 -16.12
CA GLY A 77 10.31 7.00 -17.14
C GLY A 77 9.11 6.19 -16.58
N PRO A 78 7.99 6.14 -17.31
CA PRO A 78 6.73 5.55 -16.87
C PRO A 78 6.69 4.01 -17.03
N GLN A 79 7.78 3.35 -16.63
CA GLN A 79 7.89 1.89 -16.65
C GLN A 79 7.32 1.32 -15.35
N MET A 80 6.71 0.13 -15.41
CA MET A 80 6.22 -0.56 -14.20
C MET A 80 7.33 -0.78 -13.16
N ILE A 81 8.58 -1.04 -13.60
CA ILE A 81 9.72 -1.15 -12.69
C ILE A 81 10.05 0.16 -11.94
N SER A 82 9.67 1.33 -12.48
CA SER A 82 9.81 2.61 -11.78
C SER A 82 8.91 2.67 -10.53
N LEU A 83 7.76 2.00 -10.53
CA LEU A 83 6.92 1.84 -9.33
C LEU A 83 7.62 0.99 -8.27
N VAL A 84 8.34 -0.06 -8.66
CA VAL A 84 9.13 -0.88 -7.72
C VAL A 84 10.22 -0.03 -7.09
N LYS A 85 10.94 0.79 -7.88
CA LYS A 85 11.94 1.74 -7.36
C LYS A 85 11.32 2.74 -6.38
N ALA A 86 10.14 3.28 -6.69
CA ALA A 86 9.39 4.15 -5.78
C ALA A 86 9.06 3.43 -4.47
N GLN A 87 8.63 2.17 -4.53
CA GLN A 87 8.33 1.38 -3.35
C GLN A 87 9.57 1.10 -2.49
N VAL A 88 10.73 0.83 -3.10
CA VAL A 88 12.00 0.70 -2.36
C VAL A 88 12.29 1.96 -1.55
N PHE A 89 12.12 3.14 -2.15
CA PHE A 89 12.31 4.41 -1.47
C PHE A 89 11.31 4.61 -0.33
N ILE A 90 10.03 4.28 -0.54
CA ILE A 90 8.98 4.29 0.49
C ILE A 90 9.36 3.37 1.67
N ASN A 91 9.82 2.15 1.39
CA ASN A 91 10.24 1.18 2.41
C ASN A 91 11.42 1.68 3.25
N ILE A 92 12.41 2.34 2.60
CA ILE A 92 13.56 2.92 3.30
C ILE A 92 13.11 4.05 4.23
N ILE A 93 12.24 4.96 3.75
CA ILE A 93 11.69 6.04 4.57
C ILE A 93 10.92 5.47 5.77
N ALA A 94 10.10 4.44 5.55
CA ALA A 94 9.33 3.78 6.60
C ALA A 94 10.25 3.20 7.69
N GLY A 95 11.25 2.41 7.29
CA GLY A 95 12.20 1.80 8.22
C GLY A 95 13.03 2.83 9.00
N LEU A 96 13.49 3.89 8.35
CA LEU A 96 14.24 4.98 8.99
C LEU A 96 13.36 5.76 9.98
N SER A 97 12.09 5.96 9.64
CA SER A 97 11.11 6.64 10.51
C SER A 97 10.78 5.80 11.72
N PHE A 98 10.49 4.51 11.53
CA PHE A 98 10.28 3.55 12.63
C PHE A 98 11.49 3.50 13.57
N ARG A 99 12.70 3.38 13.02
CA ARG A 99 13.95 3.45 13.79
C ARG A 99 14.07 4.76 14.59
N SER A 100 13.71 5.88 13.98
CA SER A 100 13.75 7.22 14.59
C SER A 100 12.75 7.37 15.74
N ILE A 101 11.55 6.79 15.60
CA ILE A 101 10.54 6.69 16.66
C ILE A 101 11.12 5.95 17.86
N LEU A 102 11.61 4.72 17.65
CA LEU A 102 12.17 3.89 18.73
C LEU A 102 13.36 4.56 19.43
N ARG A 103 14.21 5.28 18.68
CA ARG A 103 15.31 6.05 19.26
C ARG A 103 14.80 7.23 20.11
N SER A 104 13.73 7.90 19.69
CA SER A 104 13.16 9.03 20.44
C SER A 104 12.53 8.58 21.76
N LEU A 105 12.00 7.35 21.79
CA LEU A 105 11.47 6.68 22.98
C LEU A 105 12.54 5.95 23.82
N ASP A 106 13.81 6.10 23.46
CA ASP A 106 14.95 5.54 24.20
C ASP A 106 14.97 4.00 24.29
N VAL A 107 14.44 3.34 23.28
CA VAL A 107 14.47 1.87 23.18
C VAL A 107 15.92 1.40 23.06
N GLN A 108 16.28 0.41 23.89
CA GLN A 108 17.63 -0.13 23.97
C GLN A 108 18.14 -0.60 22.59
N PRO A 109 19.42 -0.39 22.23
CA PRO A 109 19.93 -0.67 20.88
C PRO A 109 19.68 -2.10 20.38
N ALA A 110 19.86 -3.12 21.23
CA ALA A 110 19.64 -4.51 20.85
C ALA A 110 18.16 -4.77 20.50
N ILE A 111 17.24 -4.27 21.34
CA ILE A 111 15.80 -4.39 21.13
C ILE A 111 15.36 -3.61 19.89
N ARG A 112 15.93 -2.42 19.68
CA ARG A 112 15.67 -1.62 18.48
C ARG A 112 16.14 -2.32 17.21
N LEU A 113 17.31 -2.95 17.21
CA LEU A 113 17.80 -3.74 16.07
C LEU A 113 16.85 -4.90 15.75
N LEU A 114 16.43 -5.67 16.77
CA LEU A 114 15.47 -6.76 16.59
C LEU A 114 14.12 -6.26 16.09
N SER A 115 13.65 -5.12 16.62
CA SER A 115 12.38 -4.50 16.21
C SER A 115 12.43 -4.00 14.77
N VAL A 116 13.56 -3.45 14.33
CA VAL A 116 13.80 -3.05 12.93
C VAL A 116 13.81 -4.27 12.02
N LEU A 117 14.40 -5.38 12.46
CA LEU A 117 14.36 -6.64 11.72
C LEU A 117 12.92 -7.17 11.59
N VAL A 118 12.15 -7.18 12.70
CA VAL A 118 10.72 -7.52 12.68
C VAL A 118 9.97 -6.59 11.73
N PHE A 119 10.15 -5.27 11.80
CA PHE A 119 9.50 -4.32 10.90
C PHE A 119 9.83 -4.59 9.43
N ALA A 120 11.10 -4.83 9.12
CA ALA A 120 11.52 -5.07 7.74
C ALA A 120 10.94 -6.39 7.21
N LEU A 121 10.94 -7.46 8.00
CA LEU A 121 10.39 -8.76 7.60
C LEU A 121 8.86 -8.78 7.55
N SER A 122 8.21 -8.16 8.53
CA SER A 122 6.76 -8.20 8.69
C SER A 122 6.03 -7.09 7.95
N TYR A 123 6.67 -6.01 7.53
CA TYR A 123 5.94 -4.90 6.89
C TYR A 123 6.58 -4.41 5.59
N SER A 124 7.91 -4.30 5.52
CA SER A 124 8.57 -3.82 4.29
C SER A 124 8.73 -4.91 3.23
N PHE A 125 9.14 -6.13 3.62
CA PHE A 125 9.75 -7.11 2.71
C PHE A 125 8.81 -7.74 1.68
N PHE A 126 7.49 -7.66 1.81
CA PHE A 126 6.56 -8.16 0.78
C PHE A 126 5.81 -7.04 0.05
N ASN A 127 6.06 -5.79 0.45
CA ASN A 127 5.52 -4.61 -0.20
C ASN A 127 6.48 -4.15 -1.30
N PHE A 128 6.32 -4.74 -2.49
CA PHE A 128 7.14 -4.46 -3.68
C PHE A 128 6.53 -3.44 -4.65
N TRP A 129 5.27 -3.07 -4.40
CA TRP A 129 4.50 -2.17 -5.23
C TRP A 129 3.92 -1.04 -4.37
N PRO A 130 3.81 0.20 -4.91
CA PRO A 130 3.10 1.29 -4.25
C PRO A 130 1.63 0.95 -4.02
N TRP A 131 1.24 0.96 -2.75
CA TRP A 131 -0.13 0.81 -2.29
C TRP A 131 -0.51 2.01 -1.42
N TYR A 132 -1.72 2.53 -1.60
CA TYR A 132 -2.19 3.66 -0.80
C TYR A 132 -2.28 3.30 0.70
N ASN A 133 -2.65 2.07 1.04
CA ASN A 133 -2.65 1.56 2.43
C ASN A 133 -1.27 1.51 3.07
N HIS A 134 -0.23 1.24 2.28
CA HIS A 134 1.12 1.31 2.81
C HIS A 134 1.58 2.76 2.92
N THR A 135 1.36 3.54 1.87
CA THR A 135 1.82 4.94 1.77
C THR A 135 1.24 5.81 2.90
N VAL A 136 -0.04 5.63 3.25
CA VAL A 136 -0.69 6.35 4.36
C VAL A 136 0.01 6.12 5.70
N ILE A 137 0.36 4.87 6.01
CA ILE A 137 1.09 4.50 7.23
C ILE A 137 2.54 4.99 7.16
N VAL A 138 3.20 4.97 6.00
CA VAL A 138 4.56 5.54 5.89
C VAL A 138 4.56 7.03 6.21
N TYR A 139 3.59 7.79 5.71
CA TYR A 139 3.46 9.20 6.06
C TYR A 139 3.16 9.40 7.55
N GLU A 140 2.30 8.59 8.15
CA GLU A 140 2.08 8.58 9.59
C GLU A 140 3.38 8.32 10.38
N LEU A 141 4.16 7.30 10.02
CA LEU A 141 5.43 6.98 10.68
C LEU A 141 6.41 8.16 10.60
N VAL A 142 6.48 8.85 9.45
CA VAL A 142 7.30 10.04 9.29
C VAL A 142 6.78 11.18 10.19
N ALA A 143 5.46 11.37 10.25
CA ALA A 143 4.84 12.37 11.12
C ALA A 143 5.14 12.13 12.60
N ILE A 144 4.92 10.90 13.09
CA ILE A 144 5.20 10.51 14.49
C ILE A 144 6.69 10.66 14.80
N SER A 145 7.57 10.30 13.87
CA SER A 145 9.02 10.48 14.00
C SER A 145 9.40 11.96 14.21
N PHE A 146 8.85 12.88 13.42
CA PHE A 146 9.07 14.32 13.61
C PHE A 146 8.42 14.83 14.90
N LEU A 147 7.20 14.41 15.20
CA LEU A 147 6.46 14.81 16.40
C LEU A 147 7.24 14.43 17.66
N LEU A 148 7.72 13.19 17.78
CA LEU A 148 8.51 12.74 18.92
C LEU A 148 9.86 13.48 19.01
N LYS A 149 10.51 13.79 17.89
CA LYS A 149 11.72 14.65 17.91
C LYS A 149 11.42 16.05 18.45
N SER A 150 10.25 16.61 18.14
CA SER A 150 9.82 17.91 18.66
C SER A 150 9.67 17.90 20.18
N PHE A 151 9.27 16.76 20.76
CA PHE A 151 9.08 16.62 22.21
C PHE A 151 10.40 16.73 22.97
N PHE A 152 11.46 16.15 22.43
CA PHE A 152 12.75 16.02 23.13
C PHE A 152 13.82 16.99 22.63
N THR A 153 13.46 18.00 21.83
CA THR A 153 14.38 19.05 21.42
C THR A 153 14.23 20.30 22.29
N GLU A 154 15.37 20.87 22.69
CA GLU A 154 15.41 22.09 23.50
C GLU A 154 15.31 23.36 22.63
N LYS A 155 15.78 23.30 21.38
CA LYS A 155 15.81 24.44 20.47
C LYS A 155 14.40 24.75 19.96
N LEU A 156 13.91 25.95 20.30
CA LEU A 156 12.56 26.42 19.98
C LEU A 156 12.23 26.35 18.49
N ILE A 157 13.10 26.89 17.63
CA ILE A 157 12.90 26.92 16.18
C ILE A 157 12.84 25.49 15.63
N THR A 158 13.80 24.64 16.03
CA THR A 158 13.84 23.23 15.61
C THR A 158 12.58 22.48 16.04
N ARG A 159 12.07 22.74 17.25
CA ARG A 159 10.80 22.16 17.72
C ARG A 159 9.65 22.53 16.78
N TYR A 160 9.52 23.79 16.41
CA TYR A 160 8.43 24.24 15.54
C TYR A 160 8.56 23.76 14.10
N LEU A 161 9.78 23.64 13.58
CA LEU A 161 10.02 22.99 12.30
C LEU A 161 9.56 21.53 12.34
N TYR A 162 9.84 20.81 13.42
CA TYR A 162 9.38 19.43 13.57
C TYR A 162 7.86 19.30 13.75
N ILE A 163 7.22 20.19 14.50
CA ILE A 163 5.74 20.22 14.62
C ILE A 163 5.10 20.49 13.26
N THR A 164 5.64 21.44 12.50
CA THR A 164 5.14 21.78 11.16
C THR A 164 5.36 20.62 10.18
N ALA A 165 6.53 19.98 10.22
CA ALA A 165 6.81 18.79 9.42
C ALA A 165 5.89 17.62 9.79
N ALA A 166 5.62 17.40 11.09
CA ALA A 166 4.65 16.41 11.52
C ALA A 166 3.25 16.71 10.97
N ALA A 167 2.79 17.96 11.06
CA ALA A 167 1.51 18.40 10.49
C ALA A 167 1.44 18.17 8.97
N LEU A 168 2.52 18.47 8.23
CA LEU A 168 2.61 18.18 6.79
C LEU A 168 2.43 16.70 6.50
N PHE A 169 3.13 15.82 7.22
CA PHE A 169 3.04 14.38 6.96
C PHE A 169 1.72 13.77 7.45
N VAL A 170 1.09 14.30 8.51
CA VAL A 170 -0.29 13.95 8.86
C VAL A 170 -1.25 14.39 7.76
N PHE A 171 -1.09 15.61 7.21
CA PHE A 171 -1.87 16.05 6.07
C PHE A 171 -1.70 15.11 4.88
N LEU A 172 -0.46 14.75 4.51
CA LEU A 172 -0.20 13.81 3.42
C LEU A 172 -0.81 12.42 3.67
N SER A 173 -0.83 11.96 4.93
CA SER A 173 -1.50 10.73 5.33
C SER A 173 -3.01 10.82 5.09
N VAL A 174 -3.68 11.87 5.59
CA VAL A 174 -5.12 12.15 5.33
C VAL A 174 -5.39 12.27 3.84
N PHE A 175 -4.53 12.99 3.14
CA PHE A 175 -4.58 13.23 1.70
C PHE A 175 -4.08 12.05 0.86
N THR A 176 -3.88 10.89 1.47
CA THR A 176 -3.64 9.61 0.79
C THR A 176 -4.83 8.69 1.01
N LYS A 177 -5.25 8.55 2.28
CA LYS A 177 -6.39 7.73 2.68
C LYS A 177 -7.03 8.32 3.93
N GLN A 178 -8.34 8.60 3.89
CA GLN A 178 -9.03 9.39 4.92
C GLN A 178 -9.13 8.68 6.27
N ASP A 179 -9.48 7.39 6.28
CA ASP A 179 -9.56 6.55 7.47
C ASP A 179 -8.19 6.44 8.16
N GLY A 180 -7.16 6.07 7.39
CA GLY A 180 -5.80 5.94 7.90
C GLY A 180 -5.21 7.25 8.39
N GLY A 181 -5.30 8.31 7.59
CA GLY A 181 -4.79 9.62 8.00
C GLY A 181 -5.59 10.24 9.14
N GLY A 182 -6.89 9.92 9.26
CA GLY A 182 -7.69 10.31 10.41
C GLY A 182 -7.17 9.68 11.70
N MET A 183 -6.81 8.39 11.66
CA MET A 183 -6.19 7.70 12.80
C MET A 183 -4.80 8.24 13.11
N ALA A 184 -3.97 8.49 12.09
CA ALA A 184 -2.69 9.19 12.24
C ALA A 184 -2.82 10.54 12.94
N LEU A 185 -3.83 11.35 12.57
CA LEU A 185 -4.15 12.63 13.20
C LEU A 185 -4.53 12.45 14.66
N MET A 186 -5.46 11.53 14.96
CA MET A 186 -5.91 11.26 16.33
C MET A 186 -4.76 10.79 17.23
N LEU A 187 -3.91 9.89 16.72
CA LEU A 187 -2.74 9.39 17.44
C LEU A 187 -1.72 10.50 17.71
N CYS A 188 -1.41 11.32 16.70
CA CYS A 188 -0.52 12.48 16.87
C CYS A 188 -1.07 13.48 17.89
N LEU A 189 -2.37 13.78 17.85
CA LEU A 189 -3.02 14.66 18.82
C LEU A 189 -2.99 14.07 20.23
N ALA A 190 -3.26 12.77 20.40
CA ALA A 190 -3.20 12.10 21.70
C ALA A 190 -1.80 12.19 22.32
N LEU A 191 -0.75 11.87 21.54
CA LEU A 191 0.64 11.98 21.97
C LEU A 191 1.00 13.44 22.33
N LEU A 192 0.56 14.39 21.52
CA LEU A 192 0.84 15.81 21.69
C LEU A 192 0.11 16.41 22.89
N VAL A 193 -1.15 16.05 23.13
CA VAL A 193 -1.93 16.47 24.30
C VAL A 193 -1.30 15.93 25.58
N TYR A 194 -0.99 14.63 25.64
CA TYR A 194 -0.29 14.06 26.79
C TYR A 194 1.04 14.77 27.05
N ASN A 195 1.83 14.97 25.99
CA ASN A 195 3.11 15.66 26.09
C ASN A 195 2.97 17.10 26.60
N SER A 196 1.94 17.81 26.14
CA SER A 196 1.67 19.19 26.51
C SER A 196 1.20 19.32 27.95
N TYR A 197 0.38 18.37 28.41
CA TYR A 197 -0.04 18.26 29.80
C TYR A 197 1.17 18.10 30.74
N ILE A 198 2.06 17.15 30.45
CA ILE A 198 3.24 16.88 31.29
C ILE A 198 4.26 18.01 31.27
N THR A 199 4.39 18.75 30.16
CA THR A 199 5.41 19.80 30.01
C THR A 199 4.88 21.23 30.21
N GLY A 200 3.58 21.40 30.40
CA GLY A 200 2.91 22.72 30.46
C GLY A 200 2.85 23.46 29.12
N LYS A 201 3.16 22.81 27.99
CA LYS A 201 3.28 23.45 26.66
C LYS A 201 1.97 23.42 25.86
N TRP A 202 0.91 23.97 26.42
CA TRP A 202 -0.45 23.92 25.86
C TRP A 202 -0.64 24.53 24.46
N TRP A 203 0.31 25.33 23.99
CA TRP A 203 0.29 25.92 22.64
C TRP A 203 0.75 24.97 21.54
N ASP A 204 1.42 23.87 21.86
CA ASP A 204 1.94 22.96 20.83
C ASP A 204 0.81 22.24 20.04
N PRO A 205 -0.31 21.77 20.65
CA PRO A 205 -1.49 21.30 19.94
C PRO A 205 -2.10 22.34 19.01
N VAL A 206 -2.28 23.58 19.50
CA VAL A 206 -2.85 24.68 18.70
C VAL A 206 -1.98 24.97 17.48
N ARG A 207 -0.65 25.00 17.65
CA ARG A 207 0.29 25.19 16.54
C ARG A 207 0.25 24.05 15.53
N PHE A 208 0.18 22.81 16.02
CA PHE A 208 0.06 21.64 15.16
C PHE A 208 -1.22 21.71 14.32
N CYS A 209 -2.37 21.98 14.94
CA CYS A 209 -3.65 22.15 14.23
C CYS A 209 -3.63 23.35 13.27
N GLY A 210 -3.06 24.49 13.69
CA GLY A 210 -2.92 25.67 12.84
C GLY A 210 -2.06 25.40 11.61
N ALA A 211 -0.91 24.73 11.78
CA ALA A 211 -0.06 24.31 10.67
C ALA A 211 -0.79 23.33 9.74
N LEU A 212 -1.51 22.35 10.30
CA LEU A 212 -2.32 21.40 9.52
C LEU A 212 -3.38 22.11 8.67
N LEU A 213 -4.09 23.10 9.24
CA LEU A 213 -5.10 23.89 8.52
C LEU A 213 -4.48 24.75 7.41
N ILE A 214 -3.35 25.41 7.68
CA ILE A 214 -2.65 26.20 6.67
C ILE A 214 -2.20 25.32 5.51
N ILE A 215 -1.57 24.18 5.81
CA ILE A 215 -1.12 23.21 4.80
C ILE A 215 -2.34 22.68 4.02
N GLY A 216 -3.41 22.30 4.71
CA GLY A 216 -4.65 21.87 4.07
C GLY A 216 -5.22 22.92 3.13
N GLY A 217 -5.28 24.19 3.55
CA GLY A 217 -5.72 25.30 2.72
C GLY A 217 -4.85 25.47 1.46
N LEU A 218 -3.53 25.42 1.61
CA LEU A 218 -2.59 25.57 0.49
C LEU A 218 -2.77 24.48 -0.59
N PHE A 219 -3.08 23.25 -0.19
CA PHE A 219 -3.26 22.14 -1.13
C PHE A 219 -4.69 22.04 -1.68
N ILE A 220 -5.71 22.32 -0.86
CA ILE A 220 -7.12 22.06 -1.21
C ILE A 220 -7.75 23.25 -1.95
N ILE A 221 -7.48 24.49 -1.54
CA ILE A 221 -8.13 25.68 -2.13
C ILE A 221 -7.92 25.77 -3.64
N PRO A 222 -6.71 25.51 -4.19
CA PRO A 222 -6.50 25.55 -5.65
C PRO A 222 -7.25 24.48 -6.44
N LEU A 223 -7.84 23.48 -5.76
CA LEU A 223 -8.51 22.33 -6.36
C LEU A 223 -10.05 22.46 -6.28
N LEU A 224 -10.57 23.51 -5.65
CA LEU A 224 -12.00 23.76 -5.59
C LEU A 224 -12.53 24.31 -6.93
N PRO A 225 -13.75 23.92 -7.37
CA PRO A 225 -14.70 23.06 -6.66
C PRO A 225 -14.50 21.54 -6.90
N GLY A 226 -13.63 21.14 -7.84
CA GLY A 226 -13.48 19.74 -8.27
C GLY A 226 -13.06 18.79 -7.15
N PHE A 227 -12.40 19.29 -6.10
CA PHE A 227 -12.04 18.52 -4.91
C PHE A 227 -13.23 17.82 -4.22
N ALA A 228 -14.46 18.31 -4.41
CA ALA A 228 -15.67 17.65 -3.87
C ALA A 228 -15.85 16.21 -4.39
N TYR A 229 -15.23 15.86 -5.53
CA TYR A 229 -15.20 14.48 -6.05
C TYR A 229 -14.58 13.51 -5.03
N TRP A 230 -13.59 13.95 -4.25
CA TRP A 230 -12.92 13.11 -3.26
C TRP A 230 -13.86 12.64 -2.14
N PHE A 231 -14.79 13.51 -1.74
CA PHE A 231 -15.81 13.19 -0.74
C PHE A 231 -17.03 12.50 -1.32
N ASN A 232 -17.06 12.29 -2.63
CA ASN A 232 -18.20 11.74 -3.33
C ASN A 232 -19.50 12.52 -3.00
N HIS A 233 -19.37 13.84 -2.81
CA HIS A 233 -20.47 14.66 -2.33
C HIS A 233 -21.53 14.81 -3.43
N GLY A 234 -22.77 14.39 -3.13
CA GLY A 234 -23.93 14.61 -3.99
C GLY A 234 -24.47 13.38 -4.73
N GLN A 235 -24.10 12.14 -4.34
CA GLN A 235 -24.47 10.95 -5.13
C GLN A 235 -25.16 9.82 -4.34
N PRO A 236 -26.41 10.01 -3.86
CA PRO A 236 -27.18 8.89 -3.32
C PRO A 236 -27.40 7.77 -4.36
N PRO A 237 -27.49 6.48 -3.93
CA PRO A 237 -27.34 5.96 -2.58
C PRO A 237 -25.89 5.57 -2.26
N HIS A 238 -25.42 5.93 -1.05
CA HIS A 238 -24.24 5.34 -0.44
C HIS A 238 -24.64 4.72 0.89
N ASN A 239 -24.35 3.44 1.06
CA ASN A 239 -24.42 2.82 2.38
C ASN A 239 -23.14 3.19 3.14
N SER A 240 -23.26 3.35 4.46
CA SER A 240 -22.06 3.40 5.31
C SER A 240 -21.25 2.13 5.03
N ARG A 241 -19.98 2.28 4.65
CA ARG A 241 -19.04 1.15 4.52
C ARG A 241 -18.67 0.55 5.88
N LEU A 242 -19.13 1.19 6.96
CA LEU A 242 -18.84 0.85 8.33
C LEU A 242 -20.17 0.49 9.00
N ALA A 243 -20.44 -0.81 9.19
CA ALA A 243 -21.45 -1.25 10.13
C ALA A 243 -20.77 -1.54 11.48
N LEU A 244 -21.43 -1.19 12.59
CA LEU A 244 -20.89 -1.44 13.92
C LEU A 244 -20.64 -2.94 14.17
N ASN A 245 -21.47 -3.80 13.59
CA ASN A 245 -21.32 -5.25 13.67
C ASN A 245 -20.04 -5.74 12.96
N ASP A 246 -19.60 -5.09 11.88
CA ASP A 246 -18.36 -5.47 11.19
C ASP A 246 -17.14 -5.30 12.12
N PHE A 247 -17.15 -4.26 12.97
CA PHE A 247 -16.11 -4.05 13.97
C PHE A 247 -16.16 -5.11 15.07
N THR A 248 -17.34 -5.46 15.58
CA THR A 248 -17.43 -6.48 16.61
C THR A 248 -17.04 -7.84 16.08
N ASP A 249 -17.42 -8.17 14.85
CA ASP A 249 -17.11 -9.46 14.22
C ASP A 249 -15.62 -9.58 13.92
N GLU A 250 -14.99 -8.54 13.38
CA GLU A 250 -13.55 -8.57 13.13
C GLU A 250 -12.76 -8.60 14.44
N ILE A 251 -13.08 -7.69 15.38
CA ILE A 251 -12.37 -7.61 16.66
C ILE A 251 -12.60 -8.86 17.50
N MET A 252 -13.81 -9.41 17.62
CA MET A 252 -14.08 -10.56 18.48
C MET A 252 -13.86 -11.90 17.77
N GLY A 253 -14.20 -12.02 16.50
CA GLY A 253 -14.09 -13.25 15.71
C GLY A 253 -12.69 -13.51 15.13
N ASN A 254 -11.97 -12.46 14.72
CA ASN A 254 -10.69 -12.57 14.04
C ASN A 254 -9.56 -11.96 14.90
N SER A 255 -8.79 -10.99 14.39
CA SER A 255 -7.75 -10.18 15.05
C SER A 255 -6.90 -10.83 16.16
N ASN A 256 -6.59 -12.13 16.07
CA ASN A 256 -5.97 -12.90 17.16
C ASN A 256 -4.62 -12.33 17.61
N TRP A 257 -3.79 -11.87 16.68
CA TRP A 257 -2.49 -11.26 17.02
C TRP A 257 -2.62 -9.93 17.74
N ILE A 258 -3.58 -9.08 17.35
CA ILE A 258 -3.82 -7.79 18.01
C ILE A 258 -4.25 -8.06 19.46
N LYS A 259 -5.20 -8.98 19.69
CA LYS A 259 -5.63 -9.39 21.04
C LYS A 259 -4.46 -9.88 21.87
N ALA A 260 -3.65 -10.79 21.32
CA ALA A 260 -2.50 -11.35 22.01
C ALA A 260 -1.50 -10.25 22.42
N TYR A 261 -1.23 -9.28 21.55
CA TYR A 261 -0.35 -8.17 21.88
C TYR A 261 -0.94 -7.22 22.91
N VAL A 262 -2.23 -6.91 22.85
CA VAL A 262 -2.89 -6.09 23.87
C VAL A 262 -2.77 -6.77 25.24
N VAL A 263 -3.10 -8.07 25.33
CA VAL A 263 -2.99 -8.84 26.58
C VAL A 263 -1.54 -8.83 27.11
N LEU A 264 -0.56 -9.14 26.26
CA LEU A 264 0.85 -9.15 26.68
C LEU A 264 1.36 -7.77 27.10
N ALA A 265 0.98 -6.70 26.39
CA ALA A 265 1.35 -5.33 26.73
C ALA A 265 0.74 -4.91 28.07
N VAL A 266 -0.54 -5.24 28.31
CA VAL A 266 -1.22 -4.99 29.59
C VAL A 266 -0.56 -5.76 30.73
N LEU A 267 -0.23 -7.04 30.54
CA LEU A 267 0.48 -7.85 31.54
C LEU A 267 1.87 -7.28 31.85
N CYS A 268 2.61 -6.82 30.84
CA CYS A 268 3.90 -6.16 31.04
C CYS A 268 3.77 -4.89 31.87
N LEU A 269 2.76 -4.06 31.59
CA LEU A 269 2.49 -2.85 32.38
C LEU A 269 2.05 -3.18 33.80
N ALA A 270 1.13 -4.14 33.98
CA ALA A 270 0.65 -4.55 35.30
C ALA A 270 1.79 -5.11 36.17
N ALA A 271 2.72 -5.86 35.59
CA ALA A 271 3.89 -6.39 36.29
C ALA A 271 4.97 -5.34 36.54
N GLY A 272 5.16 -4.39 35.61
CA GLY A 272 6.24 -3.41 35.64
C GLY A 272 5.92 -2.11 36.38
N VAL A 273 4.65 -1.69 36.43
CA VAL A 273 4.23 -0.42 37.02
C VAL A 273 3.70 -0.64 38.43
N LYS A 274 4.52 -0.35 39.44
CA LYS A 274 4.14 -0.46 40.86
C LYS A 274 3.32 0.74 41.36
N HIS A 275 3.60 1.93 40.83
CA HIS A 275 2.98 3.18 41.24
C HIS A 275 2.49 3.97 40.02
N TRP A 276 1.21 3.82 39.70
CA TRP A 276 0.62 4.42 38.50
C TRP A 276 0.71 5.96 38.47
N GLY A 277 0.53 6.61 39.62
CA GLY A 277 0.65 8.07 39.72
C GLY A 277 2.03 8.59 39.31
N THR A 278 3.10 7.93 39.76
CA THR A 278 4.47 8.34 39.39
C THR A 278 4.82 7.92 37.96
N TRP A 279 4.31 6.78 37.50
CA TRP A 279 4.49 6.33 36.12
C TRP A 279 3.84 7.28 35.10
N MET A 280 2.70 7.88 35.43
CA MET A 280 2.11 8.91 34.56
C MET A 280 3.01 10.14 34.37
N HIS A 281 4.05 10.33 35.19
CA HIS A 281 5.08 11.35 35.02
C HIS A 281 6.35 10.84 34.32
N THR A 282 6.50 9.52 34.07
CA THR A 282 7.59 8.96 33.27
C THR A 282 7.30 9.14 31.77
N ARG A 283 7.44 10.39 31.32
CA ARG A 283 7.05 10.89 29.99
C ARG A 283 7.32 9.95 28.83
N LYS A 284 8.52 9.38 28.70
CA LYS A 284 8.89 8.49 27.58
C LYS A 284 8.15 7.16 27.62
N GLU A 285 7.98 6.57 28.80
CA GLU A 285 7.33 5.26 28.96
C GLU A 285 5.84 5.34 28.64
N VAL A 286 5.17 6.39 29.13
CA VAL A 286 3.75 6.61 28.82
C VAL A 286 3.55 6.96 27.35
N LEU A 287 4.42 7.78 26.74
CA LEU A 287 4.38 8.02 25.29
C LEU A 287 4.55 6.73 24.50
N PHE A 288 5.43 5.83 24.95
CA PHE A 288 5.65 4.54 24.29
C PHE A 288 4.43 3.62 24.43
N ALA A 289 3.82 3.57 25.62
CA ALA A 289 2.58 2.82 25.84
C ALA A 289 1.43 3.38 24.99
N LEU A 290 1.20 4.69 25.03
CA LEU A 290 0.16 5.38 24.27
C LEU A 290 0.33 5.18 22.77
N LEU A 291 1.56 5.28 22.26
CA LEU A 291 1.87 4.98 20.86
C LEU A 291 1.56 3.52 20.51
N THR A 292 1.99 2.57 21.36
CA THR A 292 1.81 1.14 21.09
C THR A 292 0.33 0.76 21.07
N PHE A 293 -0.45 1.20 22.05
CA PHE A 293 -1.89 0.95 22.08
C PHE A 293 -2.64 1.71 20.98
N GLY A 294 -2.20 2.92 20.64
CA GLY A 294 -2.73 3.68 19.52
C GLY A 294 -2.57 2.94 18.20
N ILE A 295 -1.37 2.44 17.90
CA ILE A 295 -1.07 1.65 16.70
C ILE A 295 -1.85 0.33 16.68
N LEU A 296 -2.02 -0.35 17.82
CA LEU A 296 -2.83 -1.57 17.91
C LEU A 296 -4.32 -1.29 17.67
N GLY A 297 -4.86 -0.20 18.24
CA GLY A 297 -6.23 0.23 18.02
C GLY A 297 -6.48 0.65 16.57
N GLU A 298 -5.54 1.38 15.98
CA GLU A 298 -5.57 1.74 14.56
C GLU A 298 -5.56 0.51 13.66
N ALA A 299 -4.69 -0.47 13.93
CA ALA A 299 -4.67 -1.71 13.17
C ALA A 299 -6.00 -2.49 13.24
N ALA A 300 -6.65 -2.50 14.40
CA ALA A 300 -7.97 -3.14 14.56
C ALA A 300 -9.05 -2.44 13.72
N ILE A 301 -9.04 -1.11 13.67
CA ILE A 301 -9.96 -0.33 12.83
C ILE A 301 -9.65 -0.53 11.34
N PHE A 302 -8.37 -0.52 10.95
CA PHE A 302 -7.91 -0.71 9.57
C PHE A 302 -8.32 -2.06 8.98
N GLN A 303 -8.42 -3.11 9.79
CA GLN A 303 -8.88 -4.43 9.34
C GLN A 303 -10.32 -4.39 8.82
N VAL A 304 -11.15 -3.51 9.38
CA VAL A 304 -12.56 -3.34 8.98
C VAL A 304 -12.68 -2.35 7.81
N THR A 305 -11.93 -1.25 7.84
CA THR A 305 -12.07 -0.18 6.85
C THR A 305 -11.34 -0.46 5.52
N SER A 306 -10.52 -1.51 5.46
CA SER A 306 -9.67 -1.81 4.31
C SER A 306 -9.77 -3.27 3.84
N TYR A 307 -10.60 -3.51 2.82
CA TYR A 307 -10.81 -4.82 2.17
C TYR A 307 -9.59 -5.42 1.43
N THR A 308 -8.40 -4.86 1.59
CA THR A 308 -7.16 -5.39 0.99
C THR A 308 -6.65 -6.60 1.79
N PRO A 309 -5.80 -7.46 1.20
CA PRO A 309 -5.39 -8.71 1.84
C PRO A 309 -4.94 -8.50 3.29
N PRO A 310 -5.30 -9.40 4.22
CA PRO A 310 -5.00 -9.28 5.65
C PRO A 310 -3.53 -8.95 5.94
N ASP A 311 -2.63 -9.44 5.10
CA ASP A 311 -1.18 -9.29 5.22
C ASP A 311 -0.67 -7.86 4.94
N ASN A 312 -1.48 -6.97 4.36
CA ASN A 312 -1.02 -5.60 4.05
C ASN A 312 -1.10 -4.63 5.26
N ASN A 313 -1.84 -4.99 6.31
CA ASN A 313 -2.13 -4.11 7.46
C ASN A 313 -1.43 -4.56 8.74
N ILE A 314 -0.22 -5.12 8.62
CA ILE A 314 0.48 -5.79 9.73
C ILE A 314 1.64 -4.99 10.33
N PHE A 315 1.66 -3.66 10.12
CA PHE A 315 2.68 -2.74 10.67
C PHE A 315 2.76 -2.75 12.20
N PHE A 316 1.68 -3.12 12.88
CA PHE A 316 1.60 -3.11 14.34
C PHE A 316 2.50 -4.14 15.05
N HIS A 317 2.91 -5.22 14.37
CA HIS A 317 3.73 -6.27 14.99
C HIS A 317 5.03 -5.73 15.57
N SER A 318 5.72 -4.84 14.85
CA SER A 318 7.02 -4.32 15.29
C SER A 318 6.89 -3.35 16.47
N PHE A 319 5.80 -2.59 16.55
CA PHE A 319 5.51 -1.70 17.69
C PHE A 319 5.20 -2.50 18.94
N ALA A 320 4.30 -3.48 18.83
CA ALA A 320 4.00 -4.38 19.93
C ALA A 320 5.24 -5.16 20.38
N PHE A 321 6.01 -5.70 19.44
CA PHE A 321 7.27 -6.38 19.75
C PHE A 321 8.26 -5.47 20.46
N ALA A 322 8.48 -4.24 19.97
CA ALA A 322 9.40 -3.31 20.60
C ALA A 322 9.00 -3.01 22.05
N PHE A 323 7.70 -2.79 22.29
CA PHE A 323 7.17 -2.49 23.62
C PHE A 323 7.29 -3.68 24.57
N ILE A 324 6.78 -4.84 24.16
CA ILE A 324 6.78 -6.07 24.95
C ILE A 324 8.22 -6.51 25.24
N ALA A 325 9.11 -6.51 24.23
CA ALA A 325 10.50 -6.89 24.41
C ALA A 325 11.22 -5.93 25.38
N THR A 326 10.95 -4.63 25.32
CA THR A 326 11.52 -3.63 26.25
C THR A 326 11.15 -3.95 27.70
N TRP A 327 9.86 -4.22 27.97
CA TRP A 327 9.41 -4.56 29.31
C TRP A 327 9.89 -5.93 29.77
N LEU A 328 9.72 -6.98 28.96
CA LEU A 328 10.11 -8.34 29.33
C LEU A 328 11.61 -8.44 29.59
N CYS A 329 12.46 -7.86 28.75
CA CYS A 329 13.91 -7.91 28.97
C CYS A 329 14.32 -7.17 30.24
N THR A 330 13.61 -6.10 30.60
CA THR A 330 13.84 -5.36 31.85
C THR A 330 13.38 -6.17 33.06
N LEU A 331 12.17 -6.74 33.01
CA LEU A 331 11.58 -7.54 34.09
C LEU A 331 12.36 -8.84 34.36
N LEU A 332 12.80 -9.52 33.30
CA LEU A 332 13.51 -10.79 33.36
C LEU A 332 15.03 -10.63 33.37
N GLN A 333 15.54 -9.38 33.32
CA GLN A 333 16.97 -9.05 33.29
C GLN A 333 17.74 -9.79 32.17
N VAL A 334 17.15 -9.92 30.99
CA VAL A 334 17.76 -10.66 29.87
C VAL A 334 18.94 -9.87 29.29
N PRO A 335 20.16 -10.42 29.27
CA PRO A 335 21.35 -9.70 28.82
C PRO A 335 21.48 -9.70 27.29
N LEU A 336 20.63 -8.93 26.61
CA LEU A 336 20.68 -8.77 25.14
C LEU A 336 21.91 -7.99 24.63
N ASN A 337 22.71 -7.42 25.53
CA ASN A 337 23.92 -6.69 25.17
C ASN A 337 25.10 -7.60 24.80
N THR A 338 24.99 -8.91 25.02
CA THR A 338 26.02 -9.87 24.59
C THR A 338 25.80 -10.27 23.13
N GLY A 339 26.89 -10.36 22.36
CA GLY A 339 26.80 -10.74 20.94
C GLY A 339 26.14 -12.12 20.72
N LYS A 340 26.33 -13.06 21.65
CA LYS A 340 25.72 -14.41 21.58
C LYS A 340 24.21 -14.36 21.80
N SER A 341 23.74 -13.68 22.86
CA SER A 341 22.30 -13.54 23.12
C SER A 341 21.59 -12.78 22.01
N LEU A 342 22.22 -11.73 21.48
CA LEU A 342 21.68 -10.98 20.34
C LEU A 342 21.58 -11.84 19.08
N LEU A 343 22.64 -12.61 18.74
CA LEU A 343 22.63 -13.50 17.58
C LEU A 343 21.54 -14.58 17.70
N PHE A 344 21.38 -15.15 18.89
CA PHE A 344 20.31 -16.11 19.17
C PHE A 344 18.92 -15.47 18.99
N ALA A 345 18.72 -14.26 19.51
CA ALA A 345 17.46 -13.52 19.32
C ALA A 345 17.18 -13.20 17.84
N ILE A 346 18.21 -12.82 17.07
CA ILE A 346 18.09 -12.63 15.61
C ILE A 346 17.65 -13.92 14.93
N ALA A 347 18.26 -15.06 15.27
CA ALA A 347 17.89 -16.36 14.70
C ALA A 347 16.43 -16.72 15.02
N LEU A 348 15.96 -16.47 16.24
CA LEU A 348 14.56 -16.67 16.62
C LEU A 348 13.60 -15.77 15.84
N VAL A 349 13.94 -14.50 15.60
CA VAL A 349 13.12 -13.59 14.78
C VAL A 349 13.06 -14.08 13.32
N LEU A 350 14.19 -14.49 12.75
CA LEU A 350 14.25 -15.04 11.39
C LEU A 350 13.44 -16.34 11.26
N PHE A 351 13.48 -17.19 12.28
CA PHE A 351 12.68 -18.41 12.35
C PHE A 351 11.18 -18.10 12.48
N TRP A 352 10.80 -17.17 13.36
CA TRP A 352 9.41 -16.75 13.56
C TRP A 352 8.79 -16.19 12.28
N TRP A 353 9.52 -15.35 11.54
CA TRP A 353 9.08 -14.76 10.26
C TRP A 353 9.54 -15.56 9.03
N SER A 354 9.85 -16.85 9.21
CA SER A 354 10.37 -17.70 8.13
C SER A 354 9.45 -17.79 6.93
N GLY A 355 8.14 -17.86 7.12
CA GLY A 355 7.17 -17.91 6.02
C GLY A 355 7.31 -16.77 5.00
N THR A 356 7.68 -15.57 5.45
CA THR A 356 7.77 -14.40 4.57
C THR A 356 8.94 -14.48 3.59
N TRP A 357 10.10 -14.98 4.02
CA TRP A 357 11.26 -15.12 3.14
C TRP A 357 11.34 -16.51 2.50
N TRP A 358 10.81 -17.54 3.17
CA TRP A 358 10.78 -18.92 2.67
C TRP A 358 10.00 -19.02 1.36
N LYS A 359 8.93 -18.26 1.14
CA LYS A 359 8.21 -18.27 -0.15
C LYS A 359 9.08 -17.88 -1.36
N TYR A 360 10.16 -17.13 -1.15
CA TYR A 360 11.09 -16.76 -2.22
C TYR A 360 12.23 -17.76 -2.35
N ILE A 361 12.76 -18.26 -1.22
CA ILE A 361 13.80 -19.31 -1.21
C ILE A 361 13.23 -20.66 -1.69
N GLY A 362 11.98 -20.94 -1.37
CA GLY A 362 11.23 -22.14 -1.70
C GLY A 362 11.24 -22.45 -3.20
N ARG A 363 11.25 -21.41 -4.04
CA ARG A 363 11.35 -21.57 -5.50
C ARG A 363 12.67 -22.22 -5.95
N TYR A 364 13.75 -21.99 -5.20
CA TYR A 364 15.03 -22.64 -5.46
C TYR A 364 15.06 -24.05 -4.86
N THR A 365 14.47 -24.25 -3.68
CA THR A 365 14.39 -25.61 -3.10
C THR A 365 13.51 -26.52 -3.94
N ASP A 366 12.41 -26.02 -4.49
CA ASP A 366 11.54 -26.77 -5.41
C ASP A 366 12.26 -27.15 -6.72
N ARG A 367 13.28 -26.37 -7.13
CA ARG A 367 14.13 -26.72 -8.28
C ARG A 367 15.19 -27.76 -7.94
N LEU A 368 15.75 -27.70 -6.72
CA LEU A 368 16.78 -28.63 -6.24
C LEU A 368 16.19 -29.98 -5.81
N PHE A 369 14.97 -29.94 -5.26
CA PHE A 369 14.19 -31.09 -4.83
C PHE A 369 12.84 -31.06 -5.53
N PRO A 370 12.82 -31.30 -6.87
CA PRO A 370 11.57 -31.35 -7.61
C PRO A 370 10.75 -32.49 -7.04
N VAL A 371 9.73 -32.12 -6.28
CA VAL A 371 8.69 -33.06 -5.87
C VAL A 371 8.03 -33.49 -7.17
N LYS A 372 8.23 -34.76 -7.55
CA LYS A 372 7.45 -35.38 -8.63
C LYS A 372 6.00 -35.03 -8.36
N GLU A 373 5.40 -34.21 -9.21
CA GLU A 373 3.98 -33.89 -9.10
C GLU A 373 3.26 -35.21 -8.94
N ALA A 374 2.34 -35.26 -7.97
CA ALA A 374 1.52 -36.44 -7.75
C ALA A 374 0.63 -36.62 -8.98
N TYR A 375 1.21 -37.29 -9.97
CA TYR A 375 0.67 -37.97 -11.13
C TYR A 375 -0.21 -37.08 -12.05
N ALA A 376 -0.05 -37.24 -13.37
CA ALA A 376 -0.93 -36.62 -14.37
C ALA A 376 -2.30 -37.32 -14.34
N ALA A 377 -3.41 -36.60 -14.51
CA ALA A 377 -4.82 -37.03 -14.39
C ALA A 377 -5.27 -38.26 -15.24
N THR A 378 -4.34 -39.04 -15.78
CA THR A 378 -4.52 -40.19 -16.66
C THR A 378 -4.16 -41.53 -16.01
N ASP A 379 -3.64 -41.58 -14.78
CA ASP A 379 -3.34 -42.86 -14.09
C ASP A 379 -4.57 -43.36 -13.31
N SER A 380 -4.92 -44.63 -13.42
CA SER A 380 -6.17 -45.21 -12.85
C SER A 380 -6.14 -45.40 -11.32
N THR A 381 -5.06 -44.97 -10.65
CA THR A 381 -4.84 -45.10 -9.20
C THR A 381 -4.95 -43.78 -8.43
N HIS A 382 -5.35 -42.69 -9.11
CA HIS A 382 -5.34 -41.31 -8.58
C HIS A 382 -6.28 -41.03 -7.42
N GLU A 383 -7.39 -41.77 -7.31
CA GLU A 383 -8.41 -41.50 -6.30
C GLU A 383 -7.90 -41.72 -4.86
N ASN A 384 -6.82 -42.50 -4.69
CA ASN A 384 -6.36 -42.96 -3.37
C ASN A 384 -5.20 -42.16 -2.77
N VAL A 385 -4.65 -41.16 -3.46
CA VAL A 385 -3.48 -40.39 -2.97
C VAL A 385 -3.84 -38.92 -2.79
N VAL A 386 -4.30 -38.57 -1.58
CA VAL A 386 -4.60 -37.18 -1.19
C VAL A 386 -3.38 -36.56 -0.50
N SER A 387 -3.00 -35.38 -0.96
CA SER A 387 -1.90 -34.55 -0.47
C SER A 387 -2.34 -33.09 -0.37
N ARG A 388 -1.54 -32.25 0.32
CA ARG A 388 -1.74 -30.79 0.34
C ARG A 388 -1.78 -30.13 -1.04
N ARG A 389 -1.35 -30.82 -2.12
CA ARG A 389 -1.31 -30.27 -3.49
C ARG A 389 -2.49 -30.67 -4.36
N ASN A 390 -3.23 -31.72 -3.99
CA ASN A 390 -4.36 -32.25 -4.77
C ASN A 390 -5.62 -32.50 -3.91
N PHE A 391 -5.65 -32.06 -2.64
CA PHE A 391 -6.85 -32.15 -1.79
C PHE A 391 -8.01 -31.26 -2.27
N MET A 392 -7.74 -30.29 -3.14
CA MET A 392 -8.76 -29.49 -3.83
C MET A 392 -8.66 -29.75 -5.33
N ILE A 393 -9.76 -30.17 -5.94
CA ILE A 393 -9.90 -30.20 -7.40
C ILE A 393 -10.08 -28.74 -7.85
N ASN A 394 -9.08 -28.20 -8.54
CA ASN A 394 -9.21 -26.86 -9.11
C ASN A 394 -10.20 -26.92 -10.28
N ARG A 395 -11.37 -26.31 -10.10
CA ARG A 395 -12.43 -26.24 -11.12
C ARG A 395 -12.25 -25.08 -12.09
N ASP A 396 -11.29 -24.18 -11.83
CA ASP A 396 -11.00 -23.06 -12.71
C ASP A 396 -10.06 -23.53 -13.85
N THR A 397 -10.66 -23.81 -15.01
CA THR A 397 -9.92 -24.19 -16.23
C THR A 397 -9.36 -22.98 -16.98
N THR A 398 -9.61 -21.75 -16.51
CA THR A 398 -9.21 -20.52 -17.19
C THR A 398 -7.88 -19.94 -16.68
N ASP A 399 -7.41 -20.34 -15.49
CA ASP A 399 -6.15 -19.83 -14.93
C ASP A 399 -4.93 -20.32 -15.72
N VAL A 400 -4.14 -19.38 -16.23
CA VAL A 400 -2.84 -19.68 -16.87
C VAL A 400 -1.77 -19.78 -15.79
N PRO A 401 -1.08 -20.93 -15.62
CA PRO A 401 -0.02 -21.09 -14.63
C PRO A 401 1.10 -20.06 -14.82
N VAL A 402 1.62 -19.50 -13.71
CA VAL A 402 2.72 -18.51 -13.75
C VAL A 402 3.93 -19.00 -14.52
N SER A 403 4.21 -20.31 -14.49
CA SER A 403 5.32 -20.93 -15.22
C SER A 403 5.22 -20.75 -16.74
N ARG A 404 4.03 -20.44 -17.27
CA ARG A 404 3.77 -20.15 -18.69
C ARG A 404 3.63 -18.66 -19.00
N TRP A 405 3.82 -17.79 -18.01
CA TRP A 405 3.79 -16.34 -18.25
C TRP A 405 5.10 -15.90 -18.90
N VAL A 406 5.02 -14.90 -19.77
CA VAL A 406 6.14 -14.40 -20.57
C VAL A 406 6.33 -12.90 -20.36
N PHE A 407 7.50 -12.40 -20.75
CA PHE A 407 7.78 -10.97 -20.77
C PHE A 407 7.25 -10.34 -22.07
N SER A 408 6.73 -9.13 -21.96
CA SER A 408 6.53 -8.27 -23.12
C SER A 408 7.84 -7.55 -23.47
N ASP A 409 8.06 -7.30 -24.75
CA ASP A 409 9.14 -6.48 -25.30
C ASP A 409 8.91 -4.97 -25.06
N LEU A 410 7.69 -4.55 -24.73
CA LEU A 410 7.34 -3.15 -24.52
C LEU A 410 8.06 -2.58 -23.29
N PRO A 411 8.75 -1.43 -23.41
CA PRO A 411 9.49 -0.82 -22.31
C PRO A 411 8.65 -0.54 -21.06
N VAL A 412 7.36 -0.22 -21.22
CA VAL A 412 6.44 0.06 -20.10
C VAL A 412 6.24 -1.14 -19.18
N PHE A 413 6.38 -2.36 -19.69
CA PHE A 413 6.26 -3.62 -18.94
C PHE A 413 7.61 -4.26 -18.58
N ARG A 414 8.72 -3.53 -18.71
CA ARG A 414 10.06 -4.04 -18.42
C ARG A 414 10.14 -4.69 -17.03
N GLY A 415 10.62 -5.93 -16.97
CA GLY A 415 10.78 -6.72 -15.74
C GLY A 415 9.49 -7.34 -15.22
N ILE A 416 8.37 -7.17 -15.94
CA ILE A 416 7.06 -7.70 -15.59
C ILE A 416 6.65 -8.77 -16.59
N TYR A 417 6.24 -9.94 -16.08
CA TYR A 417 5.69 -11.02 -16.90
C TYR A 417 4.18 -11.13 -16.72
N MET A 418 3.49 -11.57 -17.77
CA MET A 418 2.03 -11.71 -17.84
C MET A 418 1.65 -12.92 -18.71
N PRO A 419 0.38 -13.36 -18.72
CA PRO A 419 -0.04 -14.48 -19.58
C PRO A 419 0.31 -14.22 -21.05
N GLN A 420 0.79 -15.26 -21.76
CA GLN A 420 1.10 -15.17 -23.19
C GLN A 420 -0.08 -14.62 -24.02
N PRO A 421 -1.34 -15.05 -23.83
CA PRO A 421 -2.45 -14.50 -24.60
C PRO A 421 -2.65 -12.99 -24.38
N THR A 422 -2.26 -12.46 -23.22
CA THR A 422 -2.29 -11.01 -22.96
C THR A 422 -1.21 -10.29 -23.74
N VAL A 423 0.02 -10.80 -23.77
CA VAL A 423 1.11 -10.21 -24.55
C VAL A 423 0.78 -10.23 -26.04
N ASP A 424 0.29 -11.35 -26.56
CA ASP A 424 -0.13 -11.47 -27.96
C ASP A 424 -1.28 -10.52 -28.29
N GLY A 425 -2.25 -10.38 -27.38
CA GLY A 425 -3.36 -9.44 -27.51
C GLY A 425 -2.90 -7.99 -27.60
N ILE A 426 -1.94 -7.59 -26.76
CA ILE A 426 -1.33 -6.25 -26.83
C ILE A 426 -0.67 -6.02 -28.19
N HIS A 427 0.09 -7.00 -28.70
CA HIS A 427 0.71 -6.90 -30.03
C HIS A 427 -0.31 -6.75 -31.15
N ARG A 428 -1.40 -7.54 -31.11
CA ARG A 428 -2.47 -7.43 -32.11
C ARG A 428 -3.15 -6.06 -32.07
N VAL A 429 -3.42 -5.52 -30.87
CA VAL A 429 -3.96 -4.16 -30.71
C VAL A 429 -3.02 -3.11 -31.29
N LEU A 430 -1.73 -3.18 -30.97
CA LEU A 430 -0.74 -2.21 -31.48
C LEU A 430 -0.52 -2.30 -33.00
N ALA A 431 -0.80 -3.47 -33.60
CA ALA A 431 -0.69 -3.71 -35.03
C ALA A 431 -1.96 -3.32 -35.83
N LEU A 432 -3.03 -2.86 -35.17
CA LEU A 432 -4.25 -2.45 -35.86
C LEU A 432 -3.97 -1.28 -36.82
N PRO A 433 -4.45 -1.32 -38.08
CA PRO A 433 -4.23 -0.24 -39.06
C PRO A 433 -4.61 1.14 -38.52
N LEU A 434 -5.76 1.23 -37.82
CA LEU A 434 -6.25 2.48 -37.25
C LEU A 434 -5.26 3.12 -36.25
N VAL A 435 -4.49 2.31 -35.50
CA VAL A 435 -3.48 2.79 -34.54
C VAL A 435 -2.30 3.43 -35.28
N HIS A 436 -1.88 2.81 -36.38
CA HIS A 436 -0.80 3.32 -37.23
C HIS A 436 -1.22 4.53 -38.08
N GLU A 437 -2.48 4.58 -38.53
CA GLU A 437 -3.04 5.64 -39.36
C GLU A 437 -3.30 6.91 -38.54
N LYS A 438 -4.01 6.79 -37.40
CA LYS A 438 -4.42 7.95 -36.59
C LYS A 438 -3.36 8.45 -35.63
N LYS A 439 -2.40 7.60 -35.22
CA LYS A 439 -1.28 7.97 -34.32
C LYS A 439 -1.77 8.80 -33.13
N ALA A 440 -1.23 10.01 -32.94
CA ALA A 440 -1.55 10.95 -31.84
C ALA A 440 -3.03 11.36 -31.75
N ASP A 441 -3.76 11.26 -32.86
CA ASP A 441 -5.15 11.72 -32.98
C ASP A 441 -6.16 10.59 -32.70
N ILE A 442 -5.69 9.37 -32.46
CA ILE A 442 -6.57 8.26 -32.08
C ILE A 442 -7.24 8.54 -30.73
N LYS A 443 -8.57 8.41 -30.69
CA LYS A 443 -9.36 8.48 -29.46
C LYS A 443 -9.58 7.10 -28.89
N VAL A 444 -8.93 6.81 -27.77
CA VAL A 444 -8.97 5.49 -27.14
C VAL A 444 -9.66 5.55 -25.79
N LEU A 445 -10.70 4.73 -25.62
CA LEU A 445 -11.24 4.42 -24.31
C LEU A 445 -10.58 3.16 -23.79
N ASN A 446 -9.65 3.30 -22.83
CA ASN A 446 -9.01 2.17 -22.17
C ASN A 446 -9.66 1.94 -20.80
N MET A 447 -10.64 1.03 -20.74
CA MET A 447 -11.28 0.53 -19.53
C MET A 447 -10.76 -0.88 -19.23
N THR A 448 -9.45 -1.00 -19.02
CA THR A 448 -8.78 -2.26 -18.68
C THR A 448 -7.71 -2.02 -17.62
N GLU A 449 -7.19 -3.10 -17.02
CA GLU A 449 -5.99 -2.99 -16.19
C GLU A 449 -4.72 -2.66 -17.00
N LEU A 450 -4.74 -2.64 -18.34
CA LEU A 450 -3.60 -2.29 -19.19
C LEU A 450 -3.46 -0.77 -19.41
N THR A 451 -3.62 0.02 -18.36
CA THR A 451 -3.39 1.47 -18.41
C THR A 451 -1.97 1.88 -18.86
N PRO A 452 -0.90 1.07 -18.67
CA PRO A 452 0.41 1.39 -19.22
C PRO A 452 0.46 1.54 -20.75
N LEU A 453 -0.55 1.03 -21.47
CA LEU A 453 -0.67 1.26 -22.91
C LEU A 453 -0.77 2.75 -23.27
N ALA A 454 -1.19 3.63 -22.35
CA ALA A 454 -1.16 5.08 -22.57
C ALA A 454 0.24 5.64 -22.84
N ALA A 455 1.30 4.97 -22.40
CA ALA A 455 2.67 5.35 -22.70
C ALA A 455 3.28 4.55 -23.86
N ALA A 456 2.70 3.39 -24.23
CA ALA A 456 3.20 2.54 -25.32
C ALA A 456 2.48 2.78 -26.65
N MET A 457 1.23 3.24 -26.61
CA MET A 457 0.40 3.58 -27.76
C MET A 457 0.25 5.10 -27.82
N PRO A 458 0.33 5.73 -29.01
CA PRO A 458 0.40 7.18 -29.14
C PRO A 458 -0.97 7.84 -29.00
N PHE A 459 -1.72 7.64 -27.91
CA PHE A 459 -3.01 8.29 -27.71
C PHE A 459 -2.98 9.29 -26.56
N ARG A 460 -3.83 10.32 -26.63
CA ARG A 460 -3.97 11.30 -25.54
C ARG A 460 -5.01 10.82 -24.54
N LEU A 461 -4.64 10.84 -23.26
CA LEU A 461 -5.58 10.62 -22.17
C LEU A 461 -6.61 11.75 -22.14
N GLU A 462 -7.88 11.38 -22.08
CA GLU A 462 -8.94 12.34 -21.82
C GLU A 462 -8.78 12.99 -20.43
N THR A 463 -9.18 14.25 -20.35
CA THR A 463 -9.13 15.06 -19.14
C THR A 463 -10.46 15.75 -18.87
N GLY A 464 -10.65 16.13 -17.61
CA GLY A 464 -11.78 16.88 -17.12
C GLY A 464 -12.09 16.50 -15.67
N PRO A 465 -12.68 17.40 -14.87
CA PRO A 465 -12.96 17.14 -13.45
C PRO A 465 -13.94 15.97 -13.25
N ASP A 466 -14.74 15.68 -14.28
CA ASP A 466 -15.70 14.57 -14.30
C ASP A 466 -15.17 13.30 -14.95
N TYR A 467 -13.94 13.30 -15.48
CA TYR A 467 -13.36 12.12 -16.09
C TYR A 467 -12.73 11.23 -15.00
N PRO A 468 -13.27 10.03 -14.70
CA PRO A 468 -12.78 9.22 -13.59
C PRO A 468 -11.43 8.57 -13.93
N LEU A 469 -10.50 8.59 -12.98
CA LEU A 469 -9.28 7.77 -13.04
C LEU A 469 -9.58 6.27 -12.85
N TRP A 470 -10.59 5.96 -12.04
CA TRP A 470 -10.94 4.61 -11.66
C TRP A 470 -12.38 4.31 -12.08
N TYR A 471 -12.55 3.45 -13.09
CA TYR A 471 -13.85 3.18 -13.72
C TYR A 471 -14.77 2.21 -12.95
N HIS A 472 -14.41 1.81 -11.73
CA HIS A 472 -15.26 0.95 -10.90
C HIS A 472 -16.51 1.72 -10.47
N LEU A 473 -17.67 1.30 -10.98
CA LEU A 473 -18.95 1.94 -10.72
C LEU A 473 -19.32 1.84 -9.24
N GLY A 474 -19.64 2.98 -8.63
CA GLY A 474 -19.94 3.09 -7.19
C GLY A 474 -18.69 3.21 -6.30
N VAL A 475 -17.49 3.18 -6.90
CA VAL A 475 -16.23 3.36 -6.17
C VAL A 475 -15.47 4.59 -6.66
N GLY A 476 -15.08 4.62 -7.94
CA GLY A 476 -14.34 5.73 -8.53
C GLY A 476 -15.04 6.39 -9.72
N MET A 477 -16.03 5.71 -10.29
CA MET A 477 -16.90 6.18 -11.34
C MET A 477 -18.35 6.06 -10.86
N PHE A 478 -19.23 6.94 -11.35
CA PHE A 478 -20.62 6.94 -10.91
C PHE A 478 -21.61 7.11 -12.06
N ASN A 479 -22.91 7.10 -11.73
CA ASN A 479 -23.99 7.08 -12.72
C ASN A 479 -23.94 8.26 -13.71
N ARG A 480 -23.56 9.46 -13.24
CA ARG A 480 -23.36 10.61 -14.12
C ARG A 480 -22.27 10.35 -15.16
N GLN A 481 -21.11 9.85 -14.72
CA GLN A 481 -20.00 9.51 -15.62
C GLN A 481 -20.41 8.37 -16.55
N LEU A 482 -21.11 7.36 -16.06
CA LEU A 482 -21.64 6.27 -16.87
C LEU A 482 -22.53 6.80 -17.99
N ALA A 483 -23.49 7.67 -17.68
CA ALA A 483 -24.35 8.29 -18.68
C ALA A 483 -23.53 9.07 -19.74
N ALA A 484 -22.50 9.82 -19.31
CA ALA A 484 -21.62 10.53 -20.23
C ALA A 484 -20.85 9.57 -21.17
N PHE A 485 -20.31 8.45 -20.65
CA PHE A 485 -19.66 7.44 -21.49
C PHE A 485 -20.63 6.76 -22.45
N LYS A 486 -21.87 6.47 -22.02
CA LYS A 486 -22.91 5.93 -22.91
C LYS A 486 -23.18 6.85 -24.10
N VAL A 487 -23.35 8.15 -23.85
CA VAL A 487 -23.54 9.14 -24.92
C VAL A 487 -22.34 9.17 -25.87
N LYS A 488 -21.11 9.15 -25.34
CA LYS A 488 -19.90 9.10 -26.19
C LYS A 488 -19.84 7.83 -27.06
N VAL A 489 -20.23 6.68 -26.51
CA VAL A 489 -20.32 5.42 -27.26
C VAL A 489 -21.40 5.51 -28.34
N GLN A 490 -22.59 6.02 -28.01
CA GLN A 490 -23.68 6.21 -28.98
C GLN A 490 -23.31 7.16 -30.13
N GLN A 491 -22.46 8.15 -29.85
CA GLN A 491 -21.97 9.13 -30.82
C GLN A 491 -20.70 8.66 -31.58
N HIS A 492 -20.28 7.41 -31.40
CA HIS A 492 -19.04 6.88 -31.99
C HIS A 492 -17.81 7.75 -31.71
N HIS A 493 -17.73 8.32 -30.51
CA HIS A 493 -16.66 9.25 -30.14
C HIS A 493 -15.26 8.63 -30.16
N TYR A 494 -15.18 7.33 -29.82
CA TYR A 494 -13.92 6.59 -29.72
C TYR A 494 -13.61 5.84 -31.00
N ASP A 495 -12.35 5.86 -31.42
CA ASP A 495 -11.85 5.08 -32.55
C ASP A 495 -11.55 3.64 -32.15
N LEU A 496 -11.15 3.44 -30.89
CA LEU A 496 -10.79 2.17 -30.30
C LEU A 496 -11.27 2.13 -28.86
N VAL A 497 -11.94 1.05 -28.47
CA VAL A 497 -12.30 0.80 -27.08
C VAL A 497 -11.70 -0.53 -26.65
N LEU A 498 -10.93 -0.48 -25.56
CA LEU A 498 -10.45 -1.66 -24.83
C LEU A 498 -11.30 -1.77 -23.58
N PHE A 499 -12.09 -2.84 -23.46
CA PHE A 499 -13.00 -3.03 -22.35
C PHE A 499 -12.73 -4.37 -21.66
N GLU A 500 -12.42 -4.35 -20.36
CA GLU A 500 -12.21 -5.56 -19.59
C GLU A 500 -13.52 -6.04 -18.95
N TYR A 501 -13.95 -7.24 -19.34
CA TYR A 501 -15.09 -7.93 -18.77
C TYR A 501 -14.64 -8.90 -17.68
N ALA A 502 -14.92 -8.55 -16.43
CA ALA A 502 -14.63 -9.37 -15.24
C ALA A 502 -15.95 -9.78 -14.54
N PRO A 503 -16.60 -10.89 -14.96
CA PRO A 503 -17.95 -11.24 -14.50
C PRO A 503 -18.06 -11.52 -13.00
N SER A 504 -16.96 -11.94 -12.36
CA SER A 504 -16.95 -12.23 -10.92
C SER A 504 -16.82 -10.98 -10.05
N LEU A 505 -16.62 -9.79 -10.62
CA LEU A 505 -16.46 -8.54 -9.88
C LEU A 505 -17.62 -7.59 -10.20
N ASN A 506 -18.35 -7.19 -9.17
CA ASN A 506 -19.51 -6.33 -9.31
C ASN A 506 -19.13 -4.95 -9.88
N ASN A 507 -19.48 -4.74 -11.15
CA ASN A 507 -19.26 -3.50 -11.91
C ASN A 507 -17.83 -2.93 -11.83
N PHE A 508 -16.82 -3.81 -11.77
CA PHE A 508 -15.40 -3.40 -11.80
C PHE A 508 -15.08 -2.51 -13.01
N PHE A 509 -15.62 -2.90 -14.17
CA PHE A 509 -15.99 -1.98 -15.23
C PHE A 509 -17.51 -2.09 -15.45
N PRO A 510 -18.22 -1.00 -15.80
CA PRO A 510 -19.69 -1.00 -15.78
C PRO A 510 -20.28 -1.96 -16.82
N PHE A 511 -21.06 -2.95 -16.40
CA PHE A 511 -21.70 -3.91 -17.32
C PHE A 511 -22.62 -3.20 -18.32
N ALA A 512 -23.35 -2.20 -17.84
CA ALA A 512 -24.25 -1.41 -18.68
C ALA A 512 -23.54 -0.63 -19.80
N LEU A 513 -22.24 -0.36 -19.69
CA LEU A 513 -21.47 0.26 -20.78
C LEU A 513 -21.05 -0.77 -21.82
N ARG A 514 -20.72 -1.99 -21.39
CA ARG A 514 -20.46 -3.13 -22.29
C ARG A 514 -21.66 -3.42 -23.19
N ASP A 515 -22.86 -3.37 -22.63
CA ASP A 515 -24.09 -3.59 -23.40
C ASP A 515 -24.25 -2.53 -24.51
N GLU A 516 -23.96 -1.25 -24.21
CA GLU A 516 -23.97 -0.18 -25.20
C GLU A 516 -22.87 -0.35 -26.27
N LEU A 517 -21.67 -0.79 -25.87
CA LEU A 517 -20.59 -1.08 -26.81
C LEU A 517 -21.01 -2.15 -27.81
N LYS A 518 -21.71 -3.21 -27.38
CA LYS A 518 -22.21 -4.25 -28.31
C LYS A 518 -23.25 -3.73 -29.31
N LEU A 519 -23.99 -2.68 -28.96
CA LEU A 519 -24.96 -2.04 -29.85
C LEU A 519 -24.28 -1.16 -30.90
N HIS A 520 -23.32 -0.32 -30.51
CA HIS A 520 -22.75 0.73 -31.36
C HIS A 520 -21.37 0.41 -31.95
N TYR A 521 -20.64 -0.55 -31.38
CA TYR A 521 -19.31 -0.94 -31.78
C TYR A 521 -19.28 -2.43 -32.17
N GLN A 522 -18.38 -2.79 -33.09
CA GLN A 522 -18.08 -4.16 -33.44
C GLN A 522 -16.89 -4.66 -32.63
N GLN A 523 -17.04 -5.79 -31.96
CA GLN A 523 -15.92 -6.48 -31.32
C GLN A 523 -15.08 -7.17 -32.40
N ILE A 524 -13.79 -6.82 -32.50
CA ILE A 524 -12.87 -7.35 -33.52
C ILE A 524 -11.83 -8.32 -32.96
N ASP A 525 -11.60 -8.31 -31.64
CA ASP A 525 -10.66 -9.21 -30.96
C ASP A 525 -11.07 -9.39 -29.49
N SER A 526 -10.52 -10.43 -28.85
CA SER A 526 -10.56 -10.61 -27.40
C SER A 526 -9.40 -11.46 -26.90
N PHE A 527 -8.89 -11.14 -25.72
CA PHE A 527 -7.78 -11.87 -25.09
C PHE A 527 -7.84 -11.77 -23.56
N LEU A 528 -7.05 -12.58 -22.86
CA LEU A 528 -7.06 -12.62 -21.39
C LEU A 528 -6.53 -11.31 -20.76
N ALA A 529 -7.18 -10.86 -19.70
CA ALA A 529 -6.68 -9.77 -18.85
C ALA A 529 -5.49 -10.25 -18.00
N PRO A 530 -4.54 -9.35 -17.61
CA PRO A 530 -3.33 -9.70 -16.87
C PRO A 530 -3.58 -9.96 -15.37
N ARG A 531 -4.57 -10.77 -15.01
CA ARG A 531 -5.03 -10.94 -13.62
C ARG A 531 -5.19 -12.38 -13.17
N ARG A 532 -5.33 -12.55 -11.85
CA ARG A 532 -5.56 -13.83 -11.18
C ARG A 532 -6.78 -13.74 -10.25
N PRO A 533 -7.72 -14.69 -10.30
CA PRO A 533 -7.84 -15.73 -11.34
C PRO A 533 -8.00 -15.13 -12.74
N ALA A 534 -7.51 -15.82 -13.78
CA ALA A 534 -7.54 -15.35 -15.16
C ALA A 534 -8.94 -15.53 -15.81
N ASN A 535 -9.97 -15.06 -15.10
CA ASN A 535 -11.37 -15.21 -15.46
C ASN A 535 -11.97 -13.96 -16.12
N ALA A 536 -11.13 -13.00 -16.51
CA ALA A 536 -11.54 -11.78 -17.17
C ALA A 536 -10.91 -11.67 -18.56
N MET A 537 -11.68 -11.10 -19.48
CA MET A 537 -11.31 -10.94 -20.88
C MET A 537 -11.27 -9.46 -21.23
N ILE A 538 -10.24 -9.04 -21.94
CA ILE A 538 -10.21 -7.76 -22.63
C ILE A 538 -10.87 -7.95 -23.99
N GLU A 539 -11.87 -7.14 -24.27
CA GLU A 539 -12.61 -7.08 -25.52
C GLU A 539 -12.17 -5.82 -26.29
N VAL A 540 -11.89 -5.97 -27.59
CA VAL A 540 -11.42 -4.89 -28.45
C VAL A 540 -12.53 -4.51 -29.42
N TYR A 541 -12.92 -3.25 -29.40
CA TYR A 541 -14.05 -2.71 -30.15
C TYR A 541 -13.65 -1.56 -31.06
N VAL A 542 -14.25 -1.51 -32.25
CA VAL A 542 -14.17 -0.39 -33.21
C VAL A 542 -15.58 0.04 -33.64
N PRO A 543 -15.80 1.30 -34.06
CA PRO A 543 -17.13 1.73 -34.52
C PRO A 543 -17.69 0.81 -35.61
N LYS A 544 -18.98 0.46 -35.54
CA LYS A 544 -19.66 -0.22 -36.66
C LYS A 544 -19.67 0.72 -37.86
N GLN A 545 -19.35 0.18 -39.04
CA GLN A 545 -19.44 0.90 -40.31
C GLN A 545 -20.89 1.04 -40.77
#